data_AF-A0A9D2C045-F1
#
_entry.id   AF-A0A9D2C045-F1
#
_cell.length_a   1.000
_cell.length_b   1.000
_cell.length_c   1.000
_cell.angle_alpha   90.00
_cell.angle_beta   90.00
_cell.angle_gamma   90.00
#
_symmetry.space_group_name_H-M   'P 1'
#
loop_
_entity.id
_entity.type
_entity.pdbx_description
1 polymer ?
#
loop_
_entity_poly.entity_id
_entity_poly.type
_entity_poly.pdbx_seq_one_letter_code
_entity_poly.pdbx_strand_id
1 'polypeptide(L)' 'MENKLFEEKMSVINLGLPGFFESVKDQGAPCVHVDWRPPAGGDVRLIEILDRLRELG' A
#
# COMPACT_ATOMS: atom_id res chain seq x y z
N MET A 1 -26.67 11.02 -11.74
CA MET A 1 -26.23 10.03 -10.73
C MET A 1 -25.40 10.79 -9.72
N GLU A 2 -25.81 10.82 -8.46
CA GLU A 2 -25.01 11.42 -7.38
C GLU A 2 -23.87 10.48 -6.95
N ASN A 3 -22.72 11.06 -6.64
CA ASN A 3 -21.51 10.33 -6.27
C ASN A 3 -21.38 10.24 -4.75
N LYS A 4 -21.71 9.07 -4.20
CA LYS A 4 -21.72 8.80 -2.75
C LYS A 4 -20.34 8.61 -2.12
N LEU A 5 -19.27 8.67 -2.91
CA LEU A 5 -17.91 8.34 -2.47
C LEU A 5 -17.42 9.15 -1.25
N PHE A 6 -17.92 10.38 -1.09
CA PHE A 6 -17.51 11.28 0.00
C PHE A 6 -18.59 11.47 1.08
N GLU A 7 -19.72 10.78 0.97
CA GLU A 7 -20.82 10.87 1.93
C GLU A 7 -20.63 9.91 3.12
N GLU A 8 -19.74 8.92 2.97
CA GLU A 8 -19.41 7.94 4.00
C GLU A 8 -18.05 8.22 4.65
N LYS A 9 -17.86 7.67 5.85
CA LYS A 9 -16.60 7.82 6.59
C LYS A 9 -15.45 7.12 5.85
N MET A 10 -14.51 7.92 5.34
CA MET A 10 -13.35 7.41 4.62
C MET A 10 -12.36 6.70 5.54
N SER A 11 -11.85 5.55 5.11
CA SER A 11 -10.75 4.82 5.75
C SER A 11 -9.60 4.68 4.76
N VAL A 12 -8.38 5.01 5.20
CA VAL A 12 -7.22 5.14 4.31
C VAL A 12 -6.18 4.06 4.58
N ILE A 13 -5.62 3.50 3.51
CA ILE A 13 -4.42 2.67 3.54
C ILE A 13 -3.31 3.46 2.83
N ASN A 14 -2.32 3.94 3.57
CA ASN A 14 -1.20 4.68 3.01
C ASN A 14 -0.10 3.72 2.52
N LEU A 15 0.14 3.72 1.21
CA LEU A 15 1.29 3.09 0.56
C LEU A 15 2.22 4.20 0.05
N GLY A 16 3.48 4.19 0.46
CA GLY A 16 4.47 5.18 0.05
C GLY A 16 5.01 6.00 1.21
N LEU A 17 5.03 7.33 1.08
CA LEU A 17 5.74 8.19 2.04
C LEU A 17 5.01 8.26 3.39
N PRO A 18 5.73 8.13 4.53
CA PRO A 18 5.15 8.29 5.86
C PRO A 18 4.48 9.66 6.09
N GLY A 19 4.97 10.72 5.44
CA GLY A 19 4.39 12.07 5.57
C GLY A 19 2.92 12.16 5.16
N PHE A 20 2.47 11.34 4.19
CA PHE A 20 1.06 11.28 3.81
C PHE A 20 0.21 10.55 4.85
N PHE A 21 0.75 9.52 5.52
CA PHE A 21 0.08 8.88 6.64
C PHE A 21 -0.16 9.89 7.77
N GLU A 22 0.87 10.64 8.18
CA GLU A 22 0.74 11.65 9.23
C GLU A 22 -0.26 12.75 8.84
N SER A 23 -0.19 13.24 7.59
CA SER A 23 -1.12 14.26 7.08
C SER A 23 -2.59 13.81 7.14
N VAL A 24 -2.88 12.52 6.90
CA VAL A 24 -4.24 11.98 7.01
C VAL A 24 -4.66 11.84 8.47
N LYS A 25 -3.73 11.45 9.36
CA LYS A 25 -3.99 11.34 10.80
C LYS A 25 -4.28 12.69 11.45
N ASP A 26 -3.57 13.74 11.03
CA ASP A 26 -3.78 15.12 11.50
C ASP A 26 -5.17 15.67 11.12
N GLN A 27 -5.76 15.17 10.03
CA GLN A 27 -7.14 15.48 9.62
C GLN A 27 -8.20 14.67 10.39
N GLY A 28 -7.79 13.80 11.31
CA GLY A 28 -8.69 12.99 12.13
C GLY A 28 -9.27 11.76 11.43
N ALA A 29 -8.80 11.42 10.23
CA ALA A 29 -9.28 10.26 9.48
C ALA A 29 -8.55 8.96 9.90
N PRO A 30 -9.26 7.81 9.94
CA PRO A 30 -8.62 6.53 10.19
C PRO A 30 -7.67 6.16 9.03
N CYS A 31 -6.42 5.90 9.37
CA CYS A 31 -5.37 5.56 8.41
C CYS A 31 -4.46 4.46 8.98
N VAL A 32 -4.04 3.54 8.12
CA VAL A 32 -2.98 2.55 8.38
C VAL A 32 -1.87 2.75 7.36
N HIS A 33 -0.62 2.77 7.81
CA HIS A 33 0.53 2.79 6.92
C HIS A 33 1.05 1.38 6.67
N VAL A 34 1.28 1.06 5.40
CA VAL A 34 1.90 -0.20 5.00
C VAL A 34 3.36 0.08 4.63
N ASP A 35 4.30 -0.51 5.37
CA ASP A 35 5.72 -0.58 4.99
C ASP A 35 5.89 -1.60 3.86
N TRP A 36 5.31 -1.29 2.71
CA TRP A 36 5.39 -2.13 1.53
C TRP A 36 6.76 -1.97 0.87
N ARG A 37 7.33 -3.08 0.42
CA ARG A 37 8.55 -3.11 -0.36
C ARG A 37 8.37 -4.08 -1.53
N PRO A 38 9.02 -3.83 -2.68
CA PRO A 38 9.01 -4.78 -3.78
C PRO A 38 9.64 -6.11 -3.34
N PRO A 39 9.17 -7.26 -3.87
CA PRO A 39 9.82 -8.55 -3.64
C PRO A 39 11.30 -8.47 -3.95
N ALA A 40 12.13 -9.15 -3.16
CA ALA A 40 13.58 -9.14 -3.34
C ALA A 40 14.22 -7.73 -3.38
N GLY A 41 13.55 -6.72 -2.81
CA GLY A 41 14.03 -5.33 -2.85
C GLY A 41 14.00 -4.69 -4.24
N GLY A 42 13.33 -5.30 -5.22
CA GLY A 42 13.27 -4.82 -6.60
C GLY A 42 14.39 -5.33 -7.50
N ASP A 43 15.27 -6.23 -7.01
CA ASP A 43 16.26 -6.88 -7.86
C ASP A 43 15.56 -7.82 -8.85
N VAL A 44 15.56 -7.45 -10.12
CA VAL A 44 14.87 -8.18 -11.20
C VAL A 44 15.32 -9.63 -11.29
N ARG A 45 16.63 -9.88 -11.18
CA ARG A 45 17.18 -11.25 -11.28
C ARG A 45 16.72 -12.10 -10.11
N LEU A 46 16.68 -11.53 -8.90
CA LEU A 46 16.24 -12.25 -7.72
C LEU A 46 14.73 -12.48 -7.73
N ILE A 47 13.94 -11.54 -8.26
CA ILE A 47 12.50 -11.72 -8.49
C ILE A 47 12.26 -12.92 -9.42
N GLU A 48 12.95 -12.99 -10.55
CA GLU A 48 12.82 -14.11 -11.50
C GLU A 48 13.15 -15.47 -10.86
N ILE A 49 14.15 -15.52 -9.98
CA ILE A 49 14.50 -16.73 -9.23
C ILE A 49 13.37 -17.10 -8.26
N LEU A 50 12.83 -16.13 -7.52
CA LEU A 50 11.72 -16.35 -6.59
C LEU A 50 10.45 -16.82 -7.31
N ASP A 51 10.18 -16.29 -8.51
CA ASP A 51 9.06 -16.72 -9.34
C ASP A 51 9.20 -18.19 -9.75
N ARG A 52 10.38 -18.59 -10.26
CA ARG A 52 10.67 -19.99 -10.59
C ARG A 52 10.55 -20.92 -9.38
N LEU A 53 11.02 -20.50 -8.20
CA LEU A 53 10.90 -21.31 -6.98
C LEU A 53 9.44 -21.52 -6.56
N ARG A 54 8.58 -20.51 -6.77
CA ARG A 54 7.14 -20.62 -6.48
C ARG A 54 6.42 -21.59 -7.41
N GLU A 55 6.83 -21.68 -8.67
CA GLU A 55 6.25 -22.61 -9.65
C GLU A 55 6.63 -24.07 -9.42
N LEU A 56 7.68 -24.33 -8.62
CA LEU A 56 8.16 -25.68 -8.29
C LEU A 56 7.44 -26.31 -7.08
N GLY A 57 6.64 -25.54 -6.34
CA GLY A 57 5.86 -26.00 -5.18
C GLY A 57 4.38 -26.16 -5.51
#